data_AF-A0A8J9UWH0-F1
#
_entry.id   AF-A0A8J9UWH0-F1
#
_cell.length_a   1.000
_cell.length_b   1.000
_cell.length_c   1.000
_cell.angle_alpha   90.00
_cell.angle_beta   90.00
_cell.angle_gamma   90.00
#
_symmetry.space_group_name_H-M   'P 1'
#
loop_
_entity.id
_entity.type
_entity.pdbx_description
1 polymer ?
#
loop_
_entity_poly.entity_id
_entity_poly.type
_entity_poly.pdbx_seq_one_letter_code
_entity_poly.pdbx_strand_id
1 'polypeptide(L)'
;MRYAALFALLTIVSASDPTAVDNVRNKFYAVEKELWLNVTNPEWSLAGLGGDVEVTKAFVAFDEQIQTVPTPPRIPLETWLWAKTMEKLRIIEGYYKNFITFAKRQAQPGAVPAPVREWLDLAQEMTDHKSPLIQAEKKINDLLEYGDIFRGYLQEQNTDLCELQLSQHQLIYDMYNTISLTEIKGYAMMQFSWMLLRIYGKGNYTQEASLTRRRYGERTTKTAAAARSALAMARRDMYRCDPSEHKRGETYEEVTRLLQGYIENEVDMNPDNTCKENCAYYTVAENHGCFKDQFCAKQTKCKGRIIDCNYIDSDMFICQAGRDSHRRYEWIEYENGRTMGQPGVCTRGVTQVESWWRWLFWHCSYCMCLCDEAGPDSHRYFSLWETTSDVKNNKVVTGLRLVKYGRVFHLQISEGVLGERGSITPGSWVPIQKFDISDHGIRDGIDYHTLTYERRAIDLDELDSPLGHILTGVRFRMIGAHLHFEIRSTPFNYTTGRLAPERSQWISNDNTEGAEIPRSRLSLHKPDIPTRSKTPLRVDSKHDQYLEFTHSDFEADAAQSTVPFIDIQPLEPMKGAALLSGAGIIHRGARDSGGFVAAKLFTYDYSRHVRAEQPPNYALGETENIVLPSNNF
;
A
#
# COMPACT_ATOMS: atom_id res chain seq x y z
N MET A 1 -28.04 22.63 -25.23
CA MET A 1 -28.70 21.32 -25.43
C MET A 1 -28.90 20.66 -24.08
N ARG A 2 -30.12 20.73 -23.55
CA ARG A 2 -30.53 20.23 -22.22
C ARG A 2 -31.34 18.95 -22.40
N TYR A 3 -30.70 17.81 -22.67
CA TYR A 3 -31.35 16.48 -22.69
C TYR A 3 -30.34 15.35 -22.39
N ALA A 4 -29.51 15.51 -21.35
CA ALA A 4 -28.62 14.45 -20.88
C ALA A 4 -28.72 14.18 -19.37
N ALA A 5 -29.64 14.87 -18.66
CA ALA A 5 -29.74 14.82 -17.19
C ALA A 5 -30.86 13.89 -16.66
N LEU A 6 -31.38 12.97 -17.49
CA LEU A 6 -32.56 12.15 -17.12
C LEU A 6 -32.41 10.65 -17.41
N PHE A 7 -31.17 10.16 -17.52
CA PHE A 7 -30.84 8.72 -17.52
C PHE A 7 -30.02 8.27 -16.30
N ALA A 8 -30.05 9.05 -15.21
CA ALA A 8 -29.43 8.71 -13.93
C ALA A 8 -30.51 8.33 -12.91
N LEU A 9 -31.21 7.21 -13.12
CA LEU A 9 -32.05 6.53 -12.12
C LEU A 9 -32.59 5.21 -12.70
N LEU A 10 -31.68 4.30 -13.02
CA LEU A 10 -31.91 2.85 -13.15
C LEU A 10 -30.55 2.20 -13.48
N THR A 11 -29.55 2.45 -12.64
CA THR A 11 -28.47 1.47 -12.51
C THR A 11 -29.09 0.25 -11.85
N ILE A 12 -29.41 -0.76 -12.65
CA ILE A 12 -29.49 -2.13 -12.16
C ILE A 12 -28.18 -2.33 -11.41
N VAL A 13 -28.24 -2.33 -10.07
CA VAL A 13 -27.13 -2.76 -9.23
C VAL A 13 -26.92 -4.22 -9.63
N SER A 14 -26.03 -4.48 -10.58
CA SER A 14 -25.55 -5.84 -10.82
C SER A 14 -25.03 -6.30 -9.47
N ALA A 15 -25.68 -7.31 -8.89
CA ALA A 15 -25.36 -7.78 -7.55
C ALA A 15 -23.85 -8.11 -7.51
N SER A 16 -23.07 -7.28 -6.84
CA SER A 16 -21.62 -7.46 -6.68
C SER A 16 -21.36 -8.76 -5.94
N ASP A 17 -20.39 -9.55 -6.39
CA ASP A 17 -20.11 -10.83 -5.74
C ASP A 17 -19.73 -10.66 -4.25
N PRO A 18 -20.26 -11.50 -3.33
CA PRO A 18 -20.04 -11.33 -1.89
C PRO A 18 -18.58 -11.60 -1.47
N THR A 19 -18.17 -11.13 -0.29
CA THR A 19 -16.88 -11.55 0.31
C THR A 19 -16.84 -13.07 0.55
N ALA A 20 -15.65 -13.62 0.86
CA ALA A 20 -15.52 -15.04 1.20
C ALA A 20 -16.40 -15.44 2.40
N VAL A 21 -16.42 -14.62 3.45
CA VAL A 21 -17.24 -14.84 4.65
C VAL A 21 -18.73 -14.74 4.32
N ASP A 22 -19.13 -13.73 3.56
CA ASP A 22 -20.53 -13.52 3.17
C ASP A 22 -21.04 -14.66 2.25
N ASN A 23 -20.18 -15.18 1.38
CA ASN A 23 -20.48 -16.35 0.54
C ASN A 23 -20.71 -17.61 1.38
N VAL A 24 -19.87 -17.86 2.39
CA VAL A 24 -20.05 -18.99 3.31
C VAL A 24 -21.35 -18.84 4.11
N ARG A 25 -21.68 -17.62 4.55
CA ARG A 25 -22.97 -17.33 5.20
C ARG A 25 -24.15 -17.66 4.28
N ASN A 26 -24.11 -17.24 3.01
CA ASN A 26 -25.19 -17.51 2.06
C ASN A 26 -25.36 -19.02 1.80
N LYS A 27 -24.25 -19.77 1.68
CA LYS A 27 -24.29 -21.24 1.57
C LYS A 27 -24.89 -21.87 2.82
N PHE A 28 -24.55 -21.38 4.00
CA PHE A 28 -25.12 -21.87 5.25
C PHE A 28 -26.64 -21.75 5.30
N TYR A 29 -27.21 -20.64 4.83
CA TYR A 29 -28.66 -20.46 4.83
C TYR A 29 -29.42 -21.51 4.03
N ALA A 30 -28.85 -22.00 2.93
CA ALA A 30 -29.44 -23.08 2.15
C ALA A 30 -29.44 -24.40 2.95
N VAL A 31 -28.30 -24.74 3.56
CA VAL A 31 -28.15 -25.94 4.41
C VAL A 31 -29.07 -25.87 5.62
N GLU A 32 -29.13 -24.72 6.30
CA GLU A 32 -29.99 -24.48 7.45
C GLU A 32 -31.46 -24.75 7.12
N LYS A 33 -31.93 -24.24 5.96
CA LYS A 33 -33.30 -24.43 5.49
C LYS A 33 -33.64 -25.89 5.24
N GLU A 34 -32.76 -26.60 4.53
CA GLU A 34 -32.95 -28.02 4.22
C GLU A 34 -32.99 -28.87 5.50
N LEU A 35 -32.06 -28.64 6.42
CA LEU A 35 -32.03 -29.34 7.70
C LEU A 35 -33.30 -29.09 8.51
N TRP A 36 -33.78 -27.86 8.60
CA TRP A 36 -35.02 -27.58 9.31
C TRP A 36 -36.25 -28.25 8.68
N LEU A 37 -36.32 -28.38 7.35
CA LEU A 37 -37.39 -29.14 6.69
C LEU A 37 -37.36 -30.63 7.08
N ASN A 38 -36.16 -31.21 7.17
CA ASN A 38 -36.00 -32.60 7.60
C ASN A 38 -36.35 -32.78 9.08
N VAL A 39 -35.79 -31.94 9.96
CA VAL A 39 -35.98 -32.03 11.42
C VAL A 39 -37.43 -31.75 11.84
N THR A 40 -38.20 -31.02 11.02
CA THR A 40 -39.63 -30.80 11.25
C THR A 40 -40.53 -31.89 10.67
N ASN A 41 -40.01 -32.75 9.78
CA ASN A 41 -40.75 -33.87 9.22
C ASN A 41 -40.90 -35.02 10.24
N PRO A 42 -42.14 -35.40 10.62
CA PRO A 42 -42.38 -36.50 11.57
C PRO A 42 -41.73 -37.83 11.15
N GLU A 43 -41.72 -38.16 9.86
CA GLU A 43 -41.15 -39.42 9.35
C GLU A 43 -39.64 -39.50 9.56
N TRP A 44 -38.95 -38.36 9.44
CA TRP A 44 -37.51 -38.24 9.66
C TRP A 44 -37.17 -38.32 11.16
N SER A 45 -38.04 -37.80 12.02
CA SER A 45 -37.90 -37.90 13.49
C SER A 45 -38.21 -39.31 14.05
N LEU A 46 -39.11 -40.06 13.42
CA LEU A 46 -39.53 -41.40 13.84
C LEU A 46 -38.60 -42.53 13.34
N ALA A 47 -37.81 -42.27 12.30
CA ALA A 47 -36.80 -43.21 11.80
C ALA A 47 -35.63 -43.46 12.77
N GLY A 48 -35.56 -42.74 13.90
CA GLY A 48 -35.03 -43.25 15.16
C GLY A 48 -33.65 -43.92 15.12
N LEU A 49 -32.67 -43.36 14.41
CA LEU A 49 -31.21 -43.54 14.54
C LEU A 49 -30.55 -42.96 13.28
N GLY A 50 -30.28 -41.65 13.24
CA GLY A 50 -29.59 -41.05 12.09
C GLY A 50 -29.74 -39.54 11.92
N GLY A 51 -30.82 -38.93 12.43
CA GLY A 51 -31.04 -37.48 12.24
C GLY A 51 -30.01 -36.61 12.96
N ASP A 52 -29.60 -37.01 14.17
CA ASP A 52 -28.47 -36.42 14.90
C ASP A 52 -27.15 -36.58 14.12
N VAL A 53 -26.93 -37.75 13.52
CA VAL A 53 -25.76 -38.01 12.66
C VAL A 53 -25.78 -37.14 11.39
N GLU A 54 -26.92 -36.96 10.74
CA GLU A 54 -27.07 -36.12 9.54
C GLU A 54 -26.82 -34.64 9.86
N VAL A 55 -27.42 -34.13 10.93
CA VAL A 55 -27.19 -32.78 11.45
C VAL A 55 -25.72 -32.58 11.80
N THR A 56 -25.07 -33.57 12.42
CA THR A 56 -23.64 -33.51 12.74
C THR A 56 -22.76 -33.49 11.50
N LYS A 57 -23.04 -34.35 10.51
CA LYS A 57 -22.32 -34.38 9.23
C LYS A 57 -22.44 -33.05 8.50
N ALA A 58 -23.63 -32.45 8.48
CA ALA A 58 -23.84 -31.14 7.88
C ALA A 58 -23.06 -30.03 8.61
N PHE A 59 -22.95 -30.07 9.94
CA PHE A 59 -22.11 -29.14 10.69
C PHE A 59 -20.63 -29.29 10.34
N VAL A 60 -20.13 -30.53 10.24
CA VAL A 60 -18.73 -30.81 9.86
C VAL A 60 -18.44 -30.33 8.43
N ALA A 61 -19.34 -30.60 7.49
CA ALA A 61 -19.22 -30.09 6.12
C ALA A 61 -19.27 -28.56 6.05
N PHE A 62 -20.04 -27.91 6.93
CA PHE A 62 -20.03 -26.46 7.06
C PHE A 62 -18.70 -25.92 7.63
N ASP A 63 -18.11 -26.57 8.64
CA ASP A 63 -16.77 -26.23 9.11
C ASP A 63 -15.72 -26.35 8.01
N GLU A 64 -15.76 -27.41 7.19
CA GLU A 64 -14.87 -27.53 6.03
C GLU A 64 -14.95 -26.32 5.10
N GLN A 65 -16.16 -25.78 4.87
CA GLN A 65 -16.34 -24.53 4.12
C GLN A 65 -15.77 -23.32 4.85
N ILE A 66 -15.96 -23.21 6.17
CA ILE A 66 -15.36 -22.15 6.99
C ILE A 66 -13.83 -22.18 6.89
N GLN A 67 -13.21 -23.37 6.91
CA GLN A 67 -11.75 -23.51 6.81
C GLN A 67 -11.19 -23.06 5.45
N THR A 68 -12.01 -22.97 4.40
CA THR A 68 -11.59 -22.40 3.11
C THR A 68 -11.50 -20.88 3.11
N VAL A 69 -12.10 -20.21 4.10
CA VAL A 69 -12.04 -18.75 4.22
C VAL A 69 -10.65 -18.34 4.70
N PRO A 70 -9.94 -17.44 3.99
CA PRO A 70 -8.66 -16.93 4.46
C PRO A 70 -8.79 -16.32 5.85
N THR A 71 -7.91 -16.72 6.77
CA THR A 71 -7.92 -16.15 8.12
C THR A 71 -7.44 -14.70 8.03
N PRO A 72 -8.23 -13.72 8.51
CA PRO A 72 -7.77 -12.34 8.58
C PRO A 72 -6.48 -12.26 9.42
N PRO A 73 -5.50 -11.42 9.03
CA PRO A 73 -4.30 -11.22 9.83
C PRO A 73 -4.70 -10.76 11.25
N ARG A 74 -3.86 -11.08 12.23
CA ARG A 74 -4.03 -10.49 13.56
C ARG A 74 -3.83 -8.99 13.45
N ILE A 75 -4.90 -8.26 13.71
CA ILE A 75 -4.91 -6.81 13.70
C ILE A 75 -4.16 -6.32 14.95
N PRO A 76 -3.00 -5.66 14.79
CA PRO A 76 -2.17 -5.20 15.91
C PRO A 76 -2.69 -3.87 16.46
N LEU A 77 -3.99 -3.82 16.80
CA LEU A 77 -4.63 -2.63 17.35
C LEU A 77 -4.81 -2.75 18.86
N GLU A 78 -4.54 -1.65 19.57
CA GLU A 78 -4.68 -1.56 21.02
C GLU A 78 -5.91 -0.77 21.49
N THR A 79 -6.75 -0.28 20.58
CA THR A 79 -7.95 0.48 20.99
C THR A 79 -8.83 -0.35 21.93
N TRP A 80 -9.32 0.28 23.00
CA TRP A 80 -10.12 -0.38 24.03
C TRP A 80 -11.35 -1.09 23.45
N LEU A 81 -12.03 -0.48 22.48
CA LEU A 81 -13.25 -1.02 21.87
C LEU A 81 -12.96 -2.30 21.07
N TRP A 82 -11.89 -2.32 20.28
CA TRP A 82 -11.47 -3.53 19.57
C TRP A 82 -10.97 -4.62 20.52
N ALA A 83 -10.19 -4.27 21.54
CA ALA A 83 -9.73 -5.23 22.54
C ALA A 83 -10.90 -5.91 23.26
N LYS A 84 -11.94 -5.15 23.63
CA LYS A 84 -13.16 -5.68 24.23
C LYS A 84 -13.96 -6.55 23.26
N THR A 85 -14.04 -6.15 22.00
CA THR A 85 -14.68 -6.96 20.95
C THR A 85 -13.95 -8.30 20.78
N MET A 86 -12.62 -8.28 20.67
CA MET A 86 -11.79 -9.48 20.56
C MET A 86 -11.90 -10.42 21.76
N GLU A 87 -12.02 -9.88 22.98
CA GLU A 87 -12.28 -10.68 24.18
C GLU A 87 -13.55 -11.52 24.02
N LYS A 88 -14.63 -10.93 23.49
CA LYS A 88 -15.91 -11.62 23.28
C LYS A 88 -15.90 -12.56 22.08
N LEU A 89 -15.25 -12.17 20.98
CA LEU A 89 -15.07 -13.05 19.82
C LEU A 89 -14.31 -14.32 20.20
N ARG A 90 -13.27 -14.23 21.04
CA ARG A 90 -12.51 -15.40 21.53
C ARG A 90 -13.35 -16.38 22.35
N ILE A 91 -14.36 -15.90 23.08
CA ILE A 91 -15.30 -16.78 23.80
C ILE A 91 -16.06 -17.63 22.77
N ILE A 92 -16.66 -17.00 21.77
CA ILE A 92 -17.41 -17.70 20.70
C ILE A 92 -16.51 -18.70 19.97
N GLU A 93 -15.27 -18.32 19.64
CA GLU A 93 -14.30 -19.23 19.00
C GLU A 93 -13.93 -20.43 19.89
N GLY A 94 -13.81 -20.25 21.21
CA GLY A 94 -13.59 -21.33 22.16
C GLY A 94 -14.75 -22.34 22.17
N TYR A 95 -15.98 -21.83 22.21
CA TYR A 95 -17.19 -22.63 22.09
C TYR A 95 -17.26 -23.38 20.76
N TYR A 96 -16.98 -22.68 19.65
CA TYR A 96 -16.96 -23.28 18.31
C TYR A 96 -15.94 -24.41 18.21
N LYS A 97 -14.73 -24.20 18.74
CA LYS A 97 -13.67 -25.23 18.76
C LYS A 97 -14.11 -26.48 19.54
N ASN A 98 -14.77 -26.31 20.69
CA ASN A 98 -15.27 -27.43 21.47
C ASN A 98 -16.39 -28.18 20.73
N PHE A 99 -17.35 -27.42 20.18
CA PHE A 99 -18.47 -27.96 19.42
C PHE A 99 -18.01 -28.75 18.19
N ILE A 100 -17.12 -28.17 17.36
CA ILE A 100 -16.62 -28.86 16.17
C ILE A 100 -15.75 -30.07 16.51
N THR A 101 -14.98 -30.02 17.60
CA THR A 101 -14.19 -31.17 18.06
C THR A 101 -15.11 -32.33 18.45
N PHE A 102 -16.20 -32.04 19.16
CA PHE A 102 -17.21 -33.03 19.47
C PHE A 102 -17.88 -33.55 18.20
N ALA A 103 -18.38 -32.68 17.33
CA ALA A 103 -19.05 -33.05 16.08
C ALA A 103 -18.18 -33.93 15.16
N LYS A 104 -16.89 -33.59 15.00
CA LYS A 104 -15.94 -34.39 14.19
C LYS A 104 -15.74 -35.80 14.74
N ARG A 105 -15.70 -35.99 16.07
CA ARG A 105 -15.62 -37.33 16.67
C ARG A 105 -16.87 -38.17 16.37
N GLN A 106 -18.02 -37.52 16.34
CA GLN A 106 -19.31 -38.17 16.13
C GLN A 106 -19.62 -38.45 14.65
N ALA A 107 -19.04 -37.67 13.73
CA ALA A 107 -19.24 -37.85 12.29
C ALA A 107 -18.35 -38.93 11.65
N GLN A 108 -17.35 -39.48 12.36
CA GLN A 108 -16.43 -40.46 11.79
C GLN A 108 -17.12 -41.80 11.47
N PRO A 109 -16.81 -42.46 10.34
CA PRO A 109 -17.32 -43.79 10.04
C PRO A 109 -16.97 -44.79 11.15
N GLY A 110 -17.96 -45.49 11.68
CA GLY A 110 -17.76 -46.46 12.78
C GLY A 110 -17.52 -45.84 14.16
N ALA A 111 -17.70 -44.52 14.31
CA ALA A 111 -17.68 -43.88 15.62
C ALA A 111 -18.77 -44.46 16.53
N VAL A 112 -18.42 -44.67 17.80
CA VAL A 112 -19.41 -45.01 18.83
C VAL A 112 -20.21 -43.74 19.14
N PRO A 113 -21.54 -43.74 18.95
CA PRO A 113 -22.36 -42.56 19.26
C PRO A 113 -22.20 -42.15 20.72
N ALA A 114 -21.97 -40.86 20.96
CA ALA A 114 -21.94 -40.32 22.31
C ALA A 114 -23.29 -40.56 23.00
N PRO A 115 -23.29 -40.74 24.34
CA PRO A 115 -24.52 -40.81 25.10
C PRO A 115 -25.44 -39.61 24.79
N VAL A 116 -26.75 -39.85 24.67
CA VAL A 116 -27.76 -38.80 24.43
C VAL A 116 -27.61 -37.63 25.41
N ARG A 117 -27.21 -37.90 26.65
CA ARG A 117 -26.94 -36.88 27.66
C ARG A 117 -25.86 -35.89 27.24
N GLU A 118 -24.77 -36.33 26.61
CA GLU A 118 -23.68 -35.45 26.17
C GLU A 118 -24.15 -34.51 25.05
N TRP A 119 -24.97 -35.00 24.13
CA TRP A 119 -25.60 -34.17 23.09
C TRP A 119 -26.53 -33.12 23.69
N LEU A 120 -27.35 -33.53 24.67
CA LEU A 120 -28.27 -32.64 25.35
C LEU A 120 -27.52 -31.57 26.15
N ASP A 121 -26.50 -31.96 26.91
CA ASP A 121 -25.68 -31.03 27.71
C ASP A 121 -25.00 -30.01 26.79
N LEU A 122 -24.41 -30.45 25.67
CA LEU A 122 -23.80 -29.58 24.67
C LEU A 122 -24.83 -28.61 24.06
N ALA A 123 -25.97 -29.11 23.60
CA ALA A 123 -26.98 -28.31 22.92
C ALA A 123 -27.69 -27.32 23.87
N GLN A 124 -27.92 -27.72 25.12
CA GLN A 124 -28.44 -26.83 26.17
C GLN A 124 -27.46 -25.70 26.47
N GLU A 125 -26.16 -26.00 26.53
CA GLU A 125 -25.15 -24.95 26.78
C GLU A 125 -25.13 -23.90 25.67
N MET A 126 -25.24 -24.28 24.39
CA MET A 126 -25.26 -23.31 23.27
C MET A 126 -26.53 -22.45 23.23
N THR A 127 -27.63 -22.93 23.82
CA THR A 127 -28.96 -22.32 23.71
C THR A 127 -29.42 -21.61 24.98
N ASP A 128 -28.76 -21.86 26.12
CA ASP A 128 -29.06 -21.17 27.37
C ASP A 128 -28.75 -19.67 27.26
N HIS A 129 -29.77 -18.85 27.48
CA HIS A 129 -29.66 -17.38 27.56
C HIS A 129 -28.63 -16.85 28.57
N LYS A 130 -28.27 -17.66 29.57
CA LYS A 130 -27.22 -17.35 30.56
C LYS A 130 -25.84 -17.82 30.15
N SER A 131 -25.71 -18.59 29.07
CA SER A 131 -24.42 -19.07 28.59
C SER A 131 -23.48 -17.90 28.26
N PRO A 132 -22.16 -18.04 28.52
CA PRO A 132 -21.17 -17.07 28.09
C PRO A 132 -21.19 -16.80 26.59
N LEU A 133 -21.60 -17.78 25.76
CA LEU A 133 -21.77 -17.64 24.32
C LEU A 133 -22.82 -16.58 23.97
N ILE A 134 -24.06 -16.73 24.46
CA ILE A 134 -25.15 -15.78 24.17
C ILE A 134 -24.86 -14.40 24.77
N GLN A 135 -24.23 -14.34 25.95
CA GLN A 135 -23.80 -13.08 26.55
C GLN A 135 -22.71 -12.39 25.71
N ALA A 136 -21.75 -13.14 25.17
CA ALA A 136 -20.73 -12.60 24.28
C ALA A 136 -21.33 -12.03 22.99
N GLU A 137 -22.28 -12.74 22.36
CA GLU A 137 -22.97 -12.22 21.17
C GLU A 137 -23.76 -10.94 21.44
N LYS A 138 -24.52 -10.89 22.55
CA LYS A 138 -25.22 -9.67 22.96
C LYS A 138 -24.24 -8.53 23.16
N LYS A 139 -23.12 -8.79 23.85
CA LYS A 139 -22.13 -7.75 24.10
C LYS A 139 -21.45 -7.27 22.84
N ILE A 140 -21.16 -8.15 21.88
CA ILE A 140 -20.66 -7.76 20.55
C ILE A 140 -21.70 -6.85 19.87
N ASN A 141 -22.97 -7.23 19.88
CA ASN A 141 -24.03 -6.39 19.31
C ASN A 141 -24.06 -4.98 19.92
N ASP A 142 -23.95 -4.87 21.26
CA ASP A 142 -23.91 -3.58 21.95
C ASP A 142 -22.67 -2.76 21.58
N LEU A 143 -21.51 -3.42 21.39
CA LEU A 143 -20.25 -2.77 20.99
C LEU A 143 -20.26 -2.33 19.52
N LEU A 144 -21.08 -2.96 18.69
CA LEU A 144 -21.27 -2.63 17.28
C LEU A 144 -22.42 -1.66 17.04
N GLU A 145 -23.19 -1.31 18.08
CA GLU A 145 -24.31 -0.39 17.97
C GLU A 145 -23.82 0.95 17.39
N TYR A 146 -24.57 1.51 16.44
CA TYR A 146 -24.24 2.72 15.65
C TYR A 146 -23.02 2.64 14.72
N GLY A 147 -22.27 1.52 14.70
CA GLY A 147 -21.14 1.33 13.79
C GLY A 147 -19.88 2.10 14.18
N ASP A 148 -19.82 2.59 15.41
CA ASP A 148 -18.73 3.45 15.90
C ASP A 148 -17.37 2.76 15.88
N ILE A 149 -17.34 1.42 16.01
CA ILE A 149 -16.11 0.65 15.92
C ILE A 149 -15.39 0.82 14.57
N PHE A 150 -16.13 0.92 13.46
CA PHE A 150 -15.51 1.08 12.14
C PHE A 150 -15.15 2.54 11.86
N ARG A 151 -15.93 3.48 12.41
CA ARG A 151 -15.75 4.91 12.19
C ARG A 151 -14.63 5.52 13.01
N GLY A 152 -14.32 4.98 14.19
CA GLY A 152 -13.22 5.47 15.04
C GLY A 152 -11.89 5.55 14.27
N TYR A 153 -11.62 4.56 13.42
CA TYR A 153 -10.39 4.48 12.63
C TYR A 153 -10.33 5.43 11.41
N LEU A 154 -11.43 6.11 11.10
CA LEU A 154 -11.43 7.18 10.09
C LEU A 154 -10.93 8.50 10.67
N GLN A 155 -11.08 8.70 11.98
CA GLN A 155 -10.80 9.96 12.68
C GLN A 155 -9.43 9.98 13.34
N GLU A 156 -8.90 8.84 13.74
CA GLU A 156 -7.54 8.73 14.24
C GLU A 156 -6.56 8.97 13.07
N GLN A 157 -5.84 10.09 13.09
CA GLN A 157 -4.54 10.19 12.43
C GLN A 157 -3.58 9.23 13.15
N ASN A 158 -3.79 7.91 12.98
CA ASN A 158 -2.88 6.92 13.52
C ASN A 158 -1.56 7.08 12.79
N THR A 159 -0.63 7.77 13.45
CA THR A 159 0.77 7.94 13.03
C THR A 159 1.46 6.62 12.75
N ASP A 160 0.89 5.51 13.22
CA ASP A 160 1.51 4.18 13.19
C ASP A 160 0.99 3.31 12.02
N LEU A 161 0.01 3.76 11.22
CA LEU A 161 -0.51 2.96 10.10
C LEU A 161 0.54 2.70 9.00
N CYS A 162 1.45 3.66 8.76
CA CYS A 162 2.56 3.46 7.83
C CYS A 162 3.62 2.48 8.40
N GLU A 163 3.71 2.32 9.73
CA GLU A 163 4.60 1.33 10.37
C GLU A 163 4.02 -0.08 10.21
N LEU A 164 2.72 -0.19 10.44
CA LEU A 164 1.95 -1.43 10.28
C LEU A 164 1.80 -1.86 8.81
N GLN A 165 2.08 -0.97 7.86
CA GLN A 165 1.85 -1.16 6.42
C GLN A 165 0.42 -1.62 6.10
N LEU A 166 -0.55 -0.99 6.75
CA LEU A 166 -1.97 -1.28 6.59
C LEU A 166 -2.71 -0.01 6.17
N SER A 167 -3.52 -0.10 5.13
CA SER A 167 -4.47 0.98 4.82
C SER A 167 -5.64 0.95 5.79
N GLN A 168 -6.27 2.10 6.04
CA GLN A 168 -7.50 2.17 6.84
C GLN A 168 -8.59 1.26 6.25
N HIS A 169 -8.67 1.20 4.92
CA HIS A 169 -9.62 0.36 4.21
C HIS A 169 -9.40 -1.14 4.51
N GLN A 170 -8.16 -1.61 4.43
CA GLN A 170 -7.82 -3.01 4.73
C GLN A 170 -8.13 -3.35 6.18
N LEU A 171 -7.81 -2.45 7.11
CA LEU A 171 -8.10 -2.60 8.53
C LEU A 171 -9.59 -2.83 8.81
N ILE A 172 -10.45 -1.96 8.27
CA ILE A 172 -11.91 -2.06 8.43
C ILE A 172 -12.44 -3.35 7.78
N TYR A 173 -11.88 -3.74 6.62
CA TYR A 173 -12.26 -4.97 5.93
C TYR A 173 -11.91 -6.22 6.75
N ASP A 174 -10.72 -6.27 7.33
CA ASP A 174 -10.27 -7.39 8.18
C ASP A 174 -11.09 -7.48 9.47
N MET A 175 -11.44 -6.34 10.07
CA MET A 175 -12.34 -6.30 11.22
C MET A 175 -13.71 -6.87 10.88
N TYR A 176 -14.31 -6.43 9.77
CA TYR A 176 -15.61 -6.92 9.30
C TYR A 176 -15.60 -8.43 9.09
N ASN A 177 -14.58 -8.95 8.39
CA ASN A 177 -14.45 -10.38 8.14
C ASN A 177 -14.27 -11.18 9.43
N THR A 178 -13.48 -10.67 10.37
CA THR A 178 -13.25 -11.31 11.68
C THR A 178 -14.57 -11.42 12.46
N ILE A 179 -15.29 -10.30 12.60
CA ILE A 179 -16.59 -10.26 13.28
C ILE A 179 -17.57 -11.20 12.58
N SER A 180 -17.73 -11.04 11.27
CA SER A 180 -18.70 -11.79 10.46
C SER A 180 -18.47 -13.30 10.52
N LEU A 181 -17.20 -13.74 10.50
CA LEU A 181 -16.83 -15.15 10.54
C LEU A 181 -17.13 -15.77 11.91
N THR A 182 -16.84 -15.05 13.00
CA THR A 182 -17.15 -15.53 14.35
C THR A 182 -18.66 -15.49 14.62
N GLU A 183 -19.39 -14.49 14.10
CA GLU A 183 -20.84 -14.43 14.25
C GLU A 183 -21.57 -15.58 13.54
N ILE A 184 -21.14 -15.97 12.33
CA ILE A 184 -21.75 -17.14 11.66
C ILE A 184 -21.45 -18.45 12.38
N LYS A 185 -20.27 -18.59 13.00
CA LYS A 185 -19.94 -19.74 13.86
C LYS A 185 -20.88 -19.83 15.06
N GLY A 186 -21.09 -18.71 15.77
CA GLY A 186 -22.03 -18.63 16.89
C GLY A 186 -23.46 -18.99 16.47
N TYR A 187 -23.93 -18.37 15.40
CA TYR A 187 -25.26 -18.62 14.84
C TYR A 187 -25.47 -20.08 14.42
N ALA A 188 -24.49 -20.68 13.73
CA ALA A 188 -24.55 -22.08 13.34
C ALA A 188 -24.68 -22.97 14.58
N MET A 189 -23.79 -22.86 15.58
CA MET A 189 -23.89 -23.65 16.80
C MET A 189 -25.28 -23.60 17.44
N MET A 190 -25.91 -22.42 17.50
CA MET A 190 -27.27 -22.28 18.05
C MET A 190 -28.31 -22.99 17.20
N GLN A 191 -28.30 -22.82 15.86
CA GLN A 191 -29.27 -23.48 14.97
C GLN A 191 -29.17 -25.00 15.05
N PHE A 192 -27.96 -25.55 14.97
CA PHE A 192 -27.72 -26.99 15.10
C PHE A 192 -28.14 -27.51 16.48
N SER A 193 -27.91 -26.73 17.54
CA SER A 193 -28.33 -27.11 18.89
C SER A 193 -29.84 -27.16 19.07
N TRP A 194 -30.59 -26.21 18.49
CA TRP A 194 -32.05 -26.27 18.47
C TRP A 194 -32.58 -27.49 17.73
N MET A 195 -31.95 -27.86 16.61
CA MET A 195 -32.30 -29.08 15.87
C MET A 195 -32.05 -30.34 16.72
N LEU A 196 -30.90 -30.44 17.39
CA LEU A 196 -30.57 -31.58 18.26
C LEU A 196 -31.55 -31.72 19.42
N LEU A 197 -31.88 -30.63 20.12
CA LEU A 197 -32.85 -30.67 21.22
C LEU A 197 -34.23 -31.15 20.77
N ARG A 198 -34.64 -30.78 19.55
CA ARG A 198 -35.87 -31.27 18.93
C ARG A 198 -35.81 -32.76 18.61
N ILE A 199 -34.73 -33.22 17.98
CA ILE A 199 -34.53 -34.64 17.64
C ILE A 199 -34.62 -35.52 18.91
N TYR A 200 -34.06 -35.07 20.03
CA TYR A 200 -34.14 -35.77 21.31
C TYR A 200 -35.43 -35.51 22.11
N GLY A 201 -36.46 -34.93 21.48
CA GLY A 201 -37.79 -34.80 22.06
C GLY A 201 -37.89 -33.82 23.24
N LYS A 202 -36.99 -32.84 23.35
CA LYS A 202 -37.01 -31.85 24.44
C LYS A 202 -37.95 -30.66 24.19
N GLY A 203 -38.42 -30.48 22.96
CA GLY A 203 -39.33 -29.39 22.59
C GLY A 203 -39.38 -29.15 21.08
N ASN A 204 -40.29 -28.27 20.65
CA ASN A 204 -40.48 -27.94 19.23
C ASN A 204 -39.36 -27.00 18.72
N TYR A 205 -38.92 -26.03 19.54
CA TYR A 205 -37.79 -25.10 19.30
C TYR A 205 -37.80 -24.29 17.99
N THR A 206 -38.83 -24.41 17.16
CA THR A 206 -38.96 -23.69 15.87
C THR A 206 -39.10 -22.19 16.08
N GLN A 207 -39.80 -21.76 17.14
CA GLN A 207 -39.95 -20.35 17.48
C GLN A 207 -38.62 -19.74 17.96
N GLU A 208 -37.90 -20.43 18.84
CA GLU A 208 -36.60 -20.03 19.35
C GLU A 208 -35.55 -19.95 18.22
N ALA A 209 -35.54 -20.95 17.34
CA ALA A 209 -34.69 -20.97 16.15
C ALA A 209 -35.01 -19.80 15.20
N SER A 210 -36.30 -19.55 14.94
CA SER A 210 -36.77 -18.43 14.11
C SER A 210 -36.42 -17.06 14.71
N LEU A 211 -36.58 -16.89 16.03
CA LEU A 211 -36.16 -15.67 16.73
C LEU A 211 -34.65 -15.47 16.68
N THR A 212 -33.87 -16.55 16.81
CA THR A 212 -32.40 -16.51 16.69
C THR A 212 -32.00 -16.10 15.27
N ARG A 213 -32.63 -16.67 14.24
CA ARG A 213 -32.45 -16.31 12.82
C ARG A 213 -32.75 -14.84 12.55
N ARG A 214 -33.88 -14.34 13.04
CA ARG A 214 -34.27 -12.93 12.86
C ARG A 214 -33.26 -11.98 13.49
N ARG A 215 -32.87 -12.22 14.75
CA ARG A 215 -31.89 -11.40 15.47
C ARG A 215 -30.52 -11.41 14.79
N TYR A 216 -30.05 -12.58 14.36
CA TYR A 216 -28.81 -12.70 13.60
C TYR A 216 -28.85 -11.92 12.29
N GLY A 217 -29.93 -12.06 11.52
CA GLY A 217 -30.13 -11.34 10.26
C GLY A 217 -30.15 -9.82 10.45
N GLU A 218 -30.90 -9.33 11.43
CA GLU A 218 -30.95 -7.89 11.77
C GLU A 218 -29.56 -7.35 12.16
N ARG A 219 -28.83 -8.08 13.00
CA ARG A 219 -27.50 -7.69 13.49
C ARG A 219 -26.46 -7.65 12.37
N THR A 220 -26.32 -8.74 11.61
CA THR A 220 -25.33 -8.83 10.52
C THR A 220 -25.60 -7.84 9.39
N THR A 221 -26.87 -7.58 9.06
CA THR A 221 -27.24 -6.55 8.07
C THR A 221 -26.78 -5.17 8.51
N LYS A 222 -26.99 -4.82 9.79
CA LYS A 222 -26.51 -3.55 10.37
C LYS A 222 -24.99 -3.47 10.37
N THR A 223 -24.29 -4.52 10.81
CA THR A 223 -22.82 -4.59 10.82
C THR A 223 -22.24 -4.42 9.42
N ALA A 224 -22.78 -5.12 8.41
CA ALA A 224 -22.33 -4.99 7.02
C ALA A 224 -22.59 -3.60 6.45
N ALA A 225 -23.74 -2.99 6.76
CA ALA A 225 -24.05 -1.62 6.33
C ALA A 225 -23.09 -0.60 6.95
N ALA A 226 -22.79 -0.74 8.25
CA ALA A 226 -21.84 0.12 8.95
C ALA A 226 -20.42 -0.03 8.38
N ALA A 227 -19.94 -1.27 8.20
CA ALA A 227 -18.64 -1.55 7.61
C ALA A 227 -18.53 -1.00 6.18
N ARG A 228 -19.55 -1.23 5.34
CA ARG A 228 -19.59 -0.70 3.97
C ARG A 228 -19.50 0.82 3.93
N SER A 229 -20.25 1.49 4.81
CA SER A 229 -20.21 2.96 4.93
C SER A 229 -18.83 3.45 5.36
N ALA A 230 -18.18 2.77 6.30
CA ALA A 230 -16.84 3.11 6.74
C ALA A 230 -15.79 2.88 5.64
N LEU A 231 -15.86 1.74 4.93
CA LEU A 231 -14.97 1.40 3.81
C LEU A 231 -15.05 2.43 2.68
N ALA A 232 -16.23 2.97 2.39
CA ALA A 232 -16.42 3.99 1.35
C ALA A 232 -15.74 5.33 1.68
N MET A 233 -15.47 5.60 2.97
CA MET A 233 -14.76 6.81 3.42
C MET A 233 -13.28 6.54 3.74
N ALA A 234 -12.90 5.27 3.91
CA ALA A 234 -11.58 4.88 4.35
C ALA A 234 -10.52 5.08 3.27
N ARG A 235 -9.34 5.56 3.68
CA ARG A 235 -8.17 5.65 2.81
C ARG A 235 -7.66 4.26 2.41
N ARG A 236 -7.36 4.10 1.12
CA ARG A 236 -6.78 2.86 0.55
C ARG A 236 -5.27 2.93 0.38
N ASP A 237 -4.71 4.14 0.50
CA ASP A 237 -3.31 4.41 0.24
C ASP A 237 -2.41 4.02 1.40
N MET A 238 -1.17 3.69 1.08
CA MET A 238 -0.12 3.32 2.04
C MET A 238 1.26 3.70 1.50
N TYR A 239 2.15 4.04 2.42
CA TYR A 239 3.56 4.36 2.16
C TYR A 239 4.38 3.96 3.40
N ARG A 240 5.71 3.93 3.27
CA ARG A 240 6.61 3.66 4.41
C ARG A 240 6.82 4.92 5.25
N CYS A 241 6.75 4.79 6.58
CA CYS A 241 7.22 5.86 7.47
C CYS A 241 8.74 6.01 7.36
N ASP A 242 9.26 7.09 7.95
CA ASP A 242 10.70 7.16 8.18
C ASP A 242 11.14 6.11 9.21
N PRO A 243 12.29 5.46 8.98
CA PRO A 243 12.92 4.60 9.97
C PRO A 243 13.40 5.44 11.16
N SER A 244 13.71 4.77 12.27
CA SER A 244 14.35 5.44 13.43
C SER A 244 15.69 6.09 13.07
N GLU A 245 16.41 5.51 12.09
CA GLU A 245 17.67 6.02 11.58
C GLU A 245 17.76 5.71 10.09
N HIS A 246 18.09 6.73 9.29
CA HIS A 246 18.32 6.57 7.86
C HIS A 246 19.73 6.05 7.59
N LYS A 247 19.82 4.92 6.89
CA LYS A 247 21.05 4.28 6.44
C LYS A 247 21.09 4.17 4.92
N ARG A 248 22.17 4.68 4.31
CA ARG A 248 22.39 4.62 2.86
C ARG A 248 22.55 3.17 2.41
N GLY A 249 21.88 2.78 1.34
CA GLY A 249 21.86 1.40 0.82
C GLY A 249 20.91 0.44 1.55
N GLU A 250 20.34 0.84 2.69
CA GLU A 250 19.31 0.07 3.41
C GLU A 250 17.94 0.74 3.36
N THR A 251 17.88 2.05 3.60
CA THR A 251 16.64 2.83 3.72
C THR A 251 16.51 3.90 2.66
N TYR A 252 17.64 4.45 2.20
CA TYR A 252 17.64 5.43 1.12
C TYR A 252 18.85 5.25 0.21
N GLU A 253 18.75 5.82 -0.98
CA GLU A 253 19.84 6.00 -1.93
C GLU A 253 19.85 7.41 -2.49
N GLU A 254 20.99 7.81 -3.07
CA GLU A 254 21.22 9.17 -3.54
C GLU A 254 21.50 9.19 -5.03
N VAL A 255 20.94 10.18 -5.72
CA VAL A 255 21.47 10.62 -7.01
C VAL A 255 22.80 11.33 -6.75
N THR A 256 23.83 11.04 -7.54
CA THR A 256 25.15 11.67 -7.37
C THR A 256 25.62 12.39 -8.63
N ARG A 257 26.50 13.38 -8.43
CA ARG A 257 27.14 14.20 -9.46
C ARG A 257 26.22 15.11 -10.29
N LEU A 258 24.92 15.16 -10.00
CA LEU A 258 23.96 16.02 -10.68
C LEU A 258 23.88 17.38 -9.97
N LEU A 259 24.33 18.44 -10.64
CA LEU A 259 24.28 19.83 -10.16
C LEU A 259 25.06 20.05 -8.86
N GLN A 260 26.28 19.51 -8.73
CA GLN A 260 27.06 19.74 -7.51
C GLN A 260 27.75 21.10 -7.51
N GLY A 261 27.74 21.80 -6.38
CA GLY A 261 28.50 23.04 -6.19
C GLY A 261 29.97 22.87 -6.58
N TYR A 262 30.48 23.80 -7.39
CA TYR A 262 31.80 23.76 -7.99
C TYR A 262 32.39 25.15 -8.11
N ILE A 263 33.62 25.31 -7.63
CA ILE A 263 34.37 26.56 -7.72
C ILE A 263 35.24 26.51 -8.96
N GLU A 264 35.17 27.51 -9.84
CA GLU A 264 36.03 27.62 -11.02
C GLU A 264 36.45 29.07 -11.27
N ASN A 265 37.67 29.26 -11.77
CA ASN A 265 38.11 30.61 -12.17
C ASN A 265 37.58 30.96 -13.56
N GLU A 266 37.20 32.23 -13.76
CA GLU A 266 36.75 32.74 -15.05
C GLU A 266 37.70 32.39 -16.20
N VAL A 267 39.01 32.44 -15.96
CA VAL A 267 40.05 32.15 -16.95
C VAL A 267 39.98 30.71 -17.48
N ASP A 268 39.44 29.78 -16.70
CA ASP A 268 39.40 28.35 -17.03
C ASP A 268 38.06 27.92 -17.65
N MET A 269 37.08 28.84 -17.74
CA MET A 269 35.73 28.59 -18.26
C MET A 269 35.51 29.08 -19.70
N ASN A 270 36.56 29.53 -20.38
CA ASN A 270 36.49 29.98 -21.77
C ASN A 270 37.72 29.55 -22.59
N PRO A 271 37.58 29.30 -23.90
CA PRO A 271 38.68 28.80 -24.74
C PRO A 271 39.82 29.82 -24.91
N ASP A 272 39.53 31.11 -24.81
CA ASP A 272 40.52 32.18 -24.95
C ASP A 272 41.42 32.31 -23.72
N ASN A 273 41.09 31.61 -22.64
CA ASN A 273 41.72 31.72 -21.32
C ASN A 273 41.78 33.19 -20.86
N THR A 274 40.66 33.91 -20.86
CA THR A 274 40.59 35.33 -20.46
C THR A 274 39.61 35.58 -19.32
N CYS A 275 39.68 36.76 -18.70
CA CYS A 275 38.77 37.18 -17.61
C CYS A 275 38.06 38.47 -18.03
N LYS A 276 37.49 38.46 -19.24
CA LYS A 276 36.83 39.63 -19.82
C LYS A 276 35.42 39.84 -19.30
N GLU A 277 34.80 38.75 -18.89
CA GLU A 277 33.42 38.69 -18.44
C GLU A 277 33.37 38.77 -16.91
N ASN A 278 32.24 38.36 -16.33
CA ASN A 278 32.11 38.13 -14.90
C ASN A 278 31.46 36.76 -14.66
N CYS A 279 31.41 36.31 -13.41
CA CYS A 279 30.84 34.99 -13.09
C CYS A 279 29.41 34.79 -13.61
N ALA A 280 28.55 35.82 -13.59
CA ALA A 280 27.16 35.71 -14.01
C ALA A 280 26.98 35.56 -15.54
N TYR A 281 28.01 35.89 -16.33
CA TYR A 281 28.03 35.64 -17.77
C TYR A 281 28.00 34.14 -18.10
N TYR A 282 28.62 33.31 -17.25
CA TYR A 282 28.75 31.87 -17.44
C TYR A 282 27.49 31.12 -16.99
N THR A 283 26.38 31.33 -17.72
CA THR A 283 25.13 30.58 -17.51
C THR A 283 25.29 29.11 -17.89
N VAL A 284 26.05 28.82 -18.95
CA VAL A 284 26.52 27.49 -19.35
C VAL A 284 27.94 27.61 -19.91
N ALA A 285 28.87 26.82 -19.39
CA ALA A 285 30.28 26.80 -19.75
C ALA A 285 30.86 25.38 -19.60
N GLU A 286 32.13 25.21 -19.97
CA GLU A 286 32.90 23.98 -19.80
C GLU A 286 34.29 24.32 -19.26
N ASN A 287 34.95 23.36 -18.62
CA ASN A 287 36.35 23.53 -18.23
C ASN A 287 37.25 23.43 -19.48
N HIS A 288 38.02 24.49 -19.76
CA HIS A 288 38.92 24.57 -20.91
C HIS A 288 40.41 24.37 -20.55
N GLY A 289 40.75 24.26 -19.27
CA GLY A 289 42.15 24.22 -18.88
C GLY A 289 42.39 24.21 -17.38
N CYS A 290 43.61 24.61 -17.03
CA CYS A 290 43.96 24.99 -15.67
C CYS A 290 45.11 25.99 -15.75
N PHE A 291 44.77 27.26 -15.76
CA PHE A 291 45.72 28.34 -15.98
C PHE A 291 46.74 28.37 -14.84
N LYS A 292 48.02 28.14 -15.18
CA LYS A 292 49.16 28.15 -14.25
C LYS A 292 48.99 27.22 -13.03
N ASP A 293 48.32 26.08 -13.21
CA ASP A 293 48.13 25.08 -12.15
C ASP A 293 47.60 25.69 -10.83
N GLN A 294 46.65 26.64 -10.93
CA GLN A 294 46.01 27.30 -9.79
C GLN A 294 45.08 26.33 -9.02
N PHE A 295 43.98 26.81 -8.42
CA PHE A 295 43.11 25.97 -7.62
C PHE A 295 42.53 24.77 -8.40
N CYS A 296 42.29 24.94 -9.71
CA CYS A 296 41.89 23.89 -10.65
C CYS A 296 42.82 22.65 -10.66
N ALA A 297 44.11 22.78 -10.30
CA ALA A 297 45.03 21.65 -10.20
C ALA A 297 44.92 20.90 -8.86
N LYS A 298 44.33 21.55 -7.85
CA LYS A 298 44.17 21.02 -6.48
C LYS A 298 42.82 20.36 -6.26
N GLN A 299 41.87 20.52 -7.18
CA GLN A 299 40.52 19.94 -7.11
C GLN A 299 40.24 19.00 -8.28
N THR A 300 39.22 18.16 -8.13
CA THR A 300 38.71 17.37 -9.27
C THR A 300 38.04 18.29 -10.26
N LYS A 301 38.48 18.31 -11.51
CA LYS A 301 37.84 19.11 -12.57
C LYS A 301 36.40 18.69 -12.80
N CYS A 302 35.52 19.65 -13.11
CA CYS A 302 34.21 19.33 -13.69
C CYS A 302 34.40 18.86 -15.14
N LYS A 303 34.04 17.61 -15.44
CA LYS A 303 34.19 17.03 -16.80
C LYS A 303 32.96 17.20 -17.69
N GLY A 304 31.89 17.74 -17.13
CA GLY A 304 30.65 18.04 -17.85
C GLY A 304 30.45 19.54 -17.99
N ARG A 305 29.20 19.97 -17.83
CA ARG A 305 28.83 21.38 -17.95
C ARG A 305 28.98 22.09 -16.62
N ILE A 306 29.51 23.30 -16.67
CA ILE A 306 29.52 24.26 -15.58
C ILE A 306 28.37 25.23 -15.84
N ILE A 307 27.46 25.39 -14.89
CA ILE A 307 26.24 26.16 -15.11
C ILE A 307 25.92 27.05 -13.90
N ASP A 308 25.10 28.08 -14.14
CA ASP A 308 24.54 28.97 -13.12
C ASP A 308 25.62 29.54 -12.15
N CYS A 309 26.71 30.04 -12.72
CA CYS A 309 27.83 30.63 -11.99
C CYS A 309 27.48 31.99 -11.36
N ASN A 310 27.96 32.21 -10.13
CA ASN A 310 27.76 33.45 -9.39
C ASN A 310 29.05 33.88 -8.68
N TYR A 311 29.26 35.19 -8.61
CA TYR A 311 30.31 35.78 -7.79
C TYR A 311 29.81 35.97 -6.35
N ILE A 312 30.61 35.56 -5.37
CA ILE A 312 30.29 35.69 -3.94
C ILE A 312 31.29 36.62 -3.26
N ASP A 313 32.58 36.29 -3.35
CA ASP A 313 33.70 37.08 -2.83
C ASP A 313 34.98 36.76 -3.59
N SER A 314 36.00 37.63 -3.48
CA SER A 314 37.29 37.47 -4.16
C SER A 314 38.09 36.32 -3.56
N ASP A 315 38.02 36.19 -2.24
CA ASP A 315 38.92 35.36 -1.46
C ASP A 315 38.12 34.39 -0.57
N MET A 316 38.58 33.15 -0.51
CA MET A 316 37.87 32.07 0.18
C MET A 316 38.80 30.99 0.72
N PHE A 317 38.34 30.34 1.77
CA PHE A 317 38.93 29.19 2.43
C PHE A 317 38.07 27.97 2.14
N ILE A 318 38.62 26.99 1.43
CA ILE A 318 37.88 25.83 0.96
C ILE A 318 38.34 24.60 1.74
N CYS A 319 37.39 23.92 2.36
CA CYS A 319 37.62 22.57 2.84
C CYS A 319 37.19 21.54 1.79
N GLN A 320 38.17 20.93 1.12
CA GLN A 320 37.90 19.86 0.17
C GLN A 320 37.45 18.58 0.87
N ALA A 321 36.46 17.93 0.29
CA ALA A 321 35.98 16.63 0.77
C ALA A 321 37.05 15.54 0.60
N GLY A 322 36.93 14.49 1.41
CA GLY A 322 37.80 13.31 1.36
C GLY A 322 37.85 12.68 -0.03
N ARG A 323 38.95 11.99 -0.37
CA ARG A 323 39.15 11.41 -1.72
C ARG A 323 38.09 10.37 -2.10
N ASP A 324 37.57 9.65 -1.10
CA ASP A 324 36.53 8.63 -1.29
C ASP A 324 35.10 9.20 -1.11
N SER A 325 34.97 10.53 -0.94
CA SER A 325 33.69 11.20 -0.82
C SER A 325 33.08 11.48 -2.19
N HIS A 326 31.76 11.38 -2.29
CA HIS A 326 31.03 11.87 -3.46
C HIS A 326 30.94 13.41 -3.50
N ARG A 327 31.24 14.08 -2.38
CA ARG A 327 31.26 15.53 -2.26
C ARG A 327 32.55 16.10 -2.86
N ARG A 328 32.53 17.37 -3.26
CA ARG A 328 33.71 18.14 -3.68
C ARG A 328 34.26 18.94 -2.51
N TYR A 329 33.37 19.52 -1.71
CA TYR A 329 33.70 20.34 -0.54
C TYR A 329 32.92 19.88 0.69
N GLU A 330 33.49 20.04 1.88
CA GLU A 330 32.72 19.92 3.13
C GLU A 330 32.07 21.25 3.50
N TRP A 331 32.84 22.34 3.36
CA TRP A 331 32.40 23.72 3.56
C TRP A 331 33.32 24.69 2.81
N ILE A 332 32.83 25.91 2.58
CA ILE A 332 33.55 27.03 1.98
C ILE A 332 33.28 28.27 2.83
N GLU A 333 34.33 28.97 3.25
CA GLU A 333 34.23 30.21 4.02
C GLU A 333 34.81 31.36 3.21
N TYR A 334 34.05 32.44 3.03
CA TYR A 334 34.45 33.64 2.29
C TYR A 334 34.96 34.72 3.25
N GLU A 335 35.85 35.60 2.78
CA GLU A 335 36.42 36.67 3.64
C GLU A 335 35.38 37.65 4.20
N ASN A 336 34.26 37.89 3.49
CA ASN A 336 33.13 38.66 4.02
C ASN A 336 32.39 38.01 5.20
N GLY A 337 32.83 36.82 5.66
CA GLY A 337 32.26 36.08 6.78
C GLY A 337 31.08 35.18 6.43
N ARG A 338 30.70 35.08 5.14
CA ARG A 338 29.70 34.11 4.68
C ARG A 338 30.31 32.71 4.65
N THR A 339 29.53 31.71 5.06
CA THR A 339 29.96 30.31 5.06
C THR A 339 28.91 29.44 4.40
N MET A 340 29.34 28.61 3.46
CA MET A 340 28.54 27.59 2.79
C MET A 340 28.90 26.20 3.35
N GLY A 341 27.90 25.43 3.76
CA GLY A 341 28.09 24.16 4.44
C GLY A 341 28.35 24.33 5.94
N GLN A 342 28.74 23.25 6.61
CA GLN A 342 28.95 23.23 8.07
C GLN A 342 30.46 23.26 8.38
N PRO A 343 30.99 24.35 8.96
CA PRO A 343 32.38 24.43 9.39
C PRO A 343 32.72 23.30 10.35
N GLY A 344 33.85 22.66 10.10
CA GLY A 344 34.31 21.52 10.87
C GLY A 344 35.75 21.15 10.53
N VAL A 345 36.20 20.02 11.07
CA VAL A 345 37.56 19.53 10.86
C VAL A 345 37.77 19.21 9.39
N CYS A 346 38.74 19.87 8.76
CA CYS A 346 39.09 19.62 7.37
C CYS A 346 40.20 18.57 7.25
N THR A 347 39.84 17.34 6.87
CA THR A 347 40.76 16.20 6.80
C THR A 347 41.88 16.38 5.78
N ARG A 348 41.61 17.09 4.68
CA ARG A 348 42.59 17.38 3.62
C ARG A 348 43.31 18.71 3.79
N GLY A 349 43.08 19.41 4.90
CA GLY A 349 43.53 20.78 5.10
C GLY A 349 42.69 21.79 4.33
N VAL A 350 42.75 23.04 4.79
CA VAL A 350 42.04 24.16 4.17
C VAL A 350 42.90 24.74 3.06
N THR A 351 42.30 24.97 1.89
CA THR A 351 42.97 25.63 0.77
C THR A 351 42.48 27.06 0.66
N GLN A 352 43.38 28.03 0.80
CA GLN A 352 43.10 29.43 0.51
C GLN A 352 43.16 29.65 -1.00
N VAL A 353 42.17 30.37 -1.53
CA VAL A 353 42.01 30.69 -2.94
C VAL A 353 41.73 32.18 -3.06
N GLU A 354 42.53 32.86 -3.86
CA GLU A 354 42.47 34.31 -4.04
C GLU A 354 42.23 34.67 -5.51
N SER A 355 41.28 35.57 -5.74
CA SER A 355 41.07 36.18 -7.06
C SER A 355 42.21 37.16 -7.36
N TRP A 356 42.49 37.38 -8.64
CA TRP A 356 43.72 38.09 -9.02
C TRP A 356 43.55 38.98 -10.25
N TRP A 357 44.40 40.00 -10.35
CA TRP A 357 44.41 40.91 -11.49
C TRP A 357 45.33 40.41 -12.60
N ARG A 358 44.77 40.26 -13.80
CA ARG A 358 45.52 40.06 -15.02
C ARG A 358 45.75 41.41 -15.70
N TRP A 359 46.98 41.90 -15.58
CA TRP A 359 47.36 43.26 -15.99
C TRP A 359 46.52 44.29 -15.18
N LEU A 360 46.36 45.54 -15.67
CA LEU A 360 45.63 46.57 -14.92
C LEU A 360 44.10 46.55 -15.10
N PHE A 361 43.54 45.73 -15.99
CA PHE A 361 42.14 45.91 -16.45
C PHE A 361 41.23 44.71 -16.25
N TRP A 362 41.76 43.51 -16.03
CA TRP A 362 40.95 42.29 -15.95
C TRP A 362 41.12 41.65 -14.58
N HIS A 363 40.02 41.50 -13.84
CA HIS A 363 40.00 40.79 -12.57
C HIS A 363 39.52 39.36 -12.84
N CYS A 364 40.34 38.37 -12.52
CA CYS A 364 40.05 36.96 -12.69
C CYS A 364 39.46 36.41 -11.39
N SER A 365 38.12 36.37 -11.33
CA SER A 365 37.41 35.98 -10.13
C SER A 365 37.20 34.46 -10.05
N TYR A 366 37.12 33.93 -8.84
CA TYR A 366 36.60 32.58 -8.62
C TYR A 366 35.08 32.61 -8.48
N CYS A 367 34.41 31.77 -9.26
CA CYS A 367 32.97 31.70 -9.35
C CYS A 367 32.45 30.46 -8.62
N MET A 368 31.36 30.61 -7.88
CA MET A 368 30.59 29.48 -7.36
C MET A 368 29.55 29.08 -8.40
N CYS A 369 29.67 27.89 -8.95
CA CYS A 369 28.86 27.35 -10.03
C CYS A 369 28.25 26.00 -9.64
N LEU A 370 27.47 25.41 -10.54
CA LEU A 370 27.03 24.03 -10.46
C LEU A 370 27.73 23.20 -11.55
N CYS A 371 28.15 21.99 -11.20
CA CYS A 371 28.75 21.03 -12.11
C CYS A 371 27.74 19.91 -12.41
N ASP A 372 27.40 19.77 -13.70
CA ASP A 372 26.58 18.70 -14.23
C ASP A 372 27.44 17.70 -15.01
N GLU A 373 27.95 16.64 -14.34
CA GLU A 373 28.89 15.70 -14.95
C GLU A 373 28.49 14.22 -14.85
N ALA A 374 28.41 13.55 -16.01
CA ALA A 374 28.33 12.10 -16.06
C ALA A 374 29.72 11.48 -15.81
N GLY A 375 29.74 10.21 -15.42
CA GLY A 375 30.99 9.48 -15.20
C GLY A 375 30.85 8.22 -14.35
N PRO A 376 31.98 7.61 -13.96
CA PRO A 376 32.00 6.43 -13.09
C PRO A 376 31.35 6.66 -11.73
N ASP A 377 31.50 7.85 -11.14
CA ASP A 377 30.97 8.19 -9.81
C ASP A 377 29.56 8.80 -9.85
N SER A 378 28.94 8.84 -11.02
CA SER A 378 27.64 9.45 -11.26
C SER A 378 26.54 8.39 -11.27
N HIS A 379 25.69 8.40 -10.25
CA HIS A 379 24.58 7.47 -10.05
C HIS A 379 23.28 8.23 -10.31
N ARG A 380 22.89 8.37 -11.57
CA ARG A 380 21.80 9.28 -11.97
C ARG A 380 20.87 8.71 -13.04
N TYR A 381 20.89 7.38 -13.17
CA TYR A 381 20.22 6.68 -14.25
C TYR A 381 18.97 5.99 -13.73
N PHE A 382 17.86 6.06 -14.44
CA PHE A 382 16.60 5.40 -14.08
C PHE A 382 16.24 4.39 -15.16
N SER A 383 15.99 3.15 -14.78
CA SER A 383 15.55 2.10 -15.70
C SER A 383 14.16 2.43 -16.27
N LEU A 384 14.02 2.30 -17.60
CA LEU A 384 12.76 2.42 -18.32
C LEU A 384 12.11 1.06 -18.61
N TRP A 385 12.79 -0.03 -18.26
CA TRP A 385 12.22 -1.38 -18.38
C TRP A 385 11.03 -1.60 -17.46
N GLU A 386 10.05 -2.36 -17.96
CA GLU A 386 8.87 -2.73 -17.21
C GLU A 386 9.14 -3.87 -16.21
N THR A 387 8.48 -3.79 -15.06
CA THR A 387 8.48 -4.85 -14.05
C THR A 387 7.04 -5.33 -13.86
N THR A 388 6.75 -6.56 -14.29
CA THR A 388 5.40 -7.15 -14.27
C THR A 388 5.37 -8.45 -13.49
N SER A 389 4.26 -8.73 -12.82
CA SER A 389 4.01 -10.04 -12.21
C SER A 389 3.81 -11.10 -13.28
N ASP A 390 3.97 -12.37 -12.91
CA ASP A 390 3.67 -13.50 -13.78
C ASP A 390 2.15 -13.71 -13.93
N VAL A 391 1.52 -12.84 -14.72
CA VAL A 391 0.08 -12.84 -14.99
C VAL A 391 -0.41 -14.13 -15.65
N LYS A 392 0.47 -14.85 -16.38
CA LYS A 392 0.12 -16.14 -17.01
C LYS A 392 -0.09 -17.23 -15.97
N ASN A 393 0.64 -17.15 -14.85
CA ASN A 393 0.47 -18.03 -13.70
C ASN A 393 -0.40 -17.39 -12.60
N ASN A 394 -1.33 -16.51 -13.00
CA ASN A 394 -2.32 -15.87 -12.12
C ASN A 394 -1.71 -15.09 -10.94
N LYS A 395 -0.51 -14.51 -11.14
CA LYS A 395 0.15 -13.69 -10.12
C LYS A 395 -0.11 -12.21 -10.32
N VAL A 396 -0.19 -11.50 -9.20
CA VAL A 396 -0.43 -10.06 -9.13
C VAL A 396 0.65 -9.37 -8.31
N VAL A 397 0.76 -8.05 -8.44
CA VAL A 397 1.68 -7.26 -7.61
C VAL A 397 1.15 -7.21 -6.19
N THR A 398 2.02 -7.48 -5.22
CA THR A 398 1.73 -7.47 -3.77
C THR A 398 2.66 -6.56 -2.98
N GLY A 399 3.67 -5.97 -3.63
CA GLY A 399 4.57 -5.00 -3.05
C GLY A 399 5.35 -4.23 -4.12
N LEU A 400 5.93 -3.09 -3.73
CA LEU A 400 6.69 -2.20 -4.59
C LEU A 400 7.84 -1.57 -3.80
N ARG A 401 8.98 -1.35 -4.45
CA ARG A 401 10.05 -0.48 -3.95
C ARG A 401 10.90 0.05 -5.09
N LEU A 402 11.62 1.13 -4.83
CA LEU A 402 12.77 1.51 -5.64
C LEU A 402 14.01 0.80 -5.11
N VAL A 403 14.91 0.39 -5.99
CA VAL A 403 16.22 -0.16 -5.62
C VAL A 403 17.29 0.43 -6.53
N LYS A 404 18.50 0.60 -6.00
CA LYS A 404 19.67 0.95 -6.81
C LYS A 404 20.51 -0.29 -7.05
N TYR A 405 20.83 -0.58 -8.30
CA TYR A 405 21.83 -1.57 -8.67
C TYR A 405 22.91 -0.91 -9.50
N GLY A 406 24.16 -0.97 -9.03
CA GLY A 406 25.25 -0.17 -9.58
C GLY A 406 24.89 1.32 -9.55
N ARG A 407 24.70 1.90 -10.75
CA ARG A 407 24.39 3.32 -10.95
C ARG A 407 22.94 3.58 -11.38
N VAL A 408 22.14 2.53 -11.53
CA VAL A 408 20.78 2.58 -12.09
C VAL A 408 19.75 2.34 -10.98
N PHE A 409 18.73 3.19 -10.93
CA PHE A 409 17.53 3.02 -10.11
C PHE A 409 16.49 2.20 -10.87
N HIS A 410 15.94 1.19 -10.23
CA HIS A 410 14.94 0.28 -10.78
C HIS A 410 13.68 0.25 -9.92
N LEU A 411 12.54 0.05 -10.56
CA LEU A 411 11.32 -0.38 -9.89
C LEU A 411 11.37 -1.89 -9.69
N GLN A 412 11.15 -2.34 -8.46
CA GLN A 412 11.04 -3.75 -8.12
C GLN A 412 9.70 -4.03 -7.47
N ILE A 413 9.05 -5.12 -7.89
CA ILE A 413 7.78 -5.58 -7.32
C ILE A 413 7.98 -6.85 -6.49
N SER A 414 7.08 -7.07 -5.55
CA SER A 414 6.77 -8.40 -5.04
C SER A 414 5.53 -8.94 -5.74
N GLU A 415 5.46 -10.24 -5.93
CA GLU A 415 4.31 -10.91 -6.53
C GLU A 415 3.74 -12.00 -5.62
N GLY A 416 2.42 -12.21 -5.72
CA GLY A 416 1.69 -13.27 -5.02
C GLY A 416 0.63 -13.88 -5.94
N VAL A 417 0.11 -15.05 -5.57
CA VAL A 417 -0.90 -15.76 -6.36
C VAL A 417 -2.28 -15.25 -5.97
N LEU A 418 -3.05 -14.79 -6.96
CA LEU A 418 -4.44 -14.40 -6.78
C LEU A 418 -5.32 -15.65 -6.66
N GLY A 419 -6.12 -15.70 -5.61
CA GLY A 419 -7.15 -16.71 -5.37
C GLY A 419 -8.56 -16.12 -5.47
N GLU A 420 -9.54 -16.97 -5.20
CA GLU A 420 -10.95 -16.59 -5.21
C GLU A 420 -11.23 -15.42 -4.26
N ARG A 421 -12.17 -14.56 -4.66
CA ARG A 421 -12.69 -13.42 -3.89
C ARG A 421 -11.60 -12.47 -3.38
N GLY A 422 -10.54 -12.32 -4.16
CA GLY A 422 -9.44 -11.39 -3.87
C GLY A 422 -8.46 -11.88 -2.81
N SER A 423 -8.50 -13.16 -2.44
CA SER A 423 -7.50 -13.77 -1.57
C SER A 423 -6.14 -13.77 -2.23
N ILE A 424 -5.08 -13.60 -1.43
CA ILE A 424 -3.70 -13.60 -1.92
C ILE A 424 -2.88 -14.58 -1.12
N THR A 425 -2.22 -15.49 -1.84
CA THR A 425 -1.12 -16.27 -1.28
C THR A 425 0.17 -15.49 -1.51
N PRO A 426 0.85 -15.00 -0.45
CA PRO A 426 2.08 -14.24 -0.61
C PRO A 426 3.15 -15.01 -1.37
N GLY A 427 3.93 -14.29 -2.16
CA GLY A 427 5.09 -14.85 -2.86
C GLY A 427 6.37 -14.13 -2.45
N SER A 428 7.13 -13.68 -3.44
CA SER A 428 8.46 -13.12 -3.24
C SER A 428 8.73 -11.95 -4.16
N TRP A 429 9.70 -11.14 -3.79
CA TRP A 429 10.28 -10.09 -4.63
C TRP A 429 10.80 -10.67 -5.95
N VAL A 430 10.31 -10.11 -7.07
CA VAL A 430 10.76 -10.48 -8.42
C VAL A 430 12.19 -9.98 -8.62
N PRO A 431 13.15 -10.82 -9.04
CA PRO A 431 14.50 -10.36 -9.32
C PRO A 431 14.50 -9.25 -10.37
N ILE A 432 15.19 -8.15 -10.10
CA ILE A 432 15.39 -7.09 -11.09
C ILE A 432 16.23 -7.62 -12.26
N GLN A 433 15.88 -7.20 -13.48
CA GLN A 433 16.74 -7.39 -14.64
C GLN A 433 17.84 -6.33 -14.58
N LYS A 434 19.05 -6.78 -14.26
CA LYS A 434 20.22 -5.92 -14.02
C LYS A 434 20.92 -5.63 -15.34
N PHE A 435 21.37 -4.39 -15.52
CA PHE A 435 22.24 -3.97 -16.61
C PHE A 435 23.16 -2.85 -16.14
N ASP A 436 24.31 -2.68 -16.80
CA ASP A 436 25.08 -1.44 -16.73
C ASP A 436 24.83 -0.60 -17.98
N ILE A 437 24.88 0.71 -17.83
CA ILE A 437 24.70 1.66 -18.94
C ILE A 437 25.79 1.52 -20.03
N SER A 438 26.92 0.90 -19.72
CA SER A 438 28.01 0.62 -20.66
C SER A 438 27.90 -0.73 -21.36
N ASP A 439 26.89 -1.55 -21.01
CA ASP A 439 26.65 -2.83 -21.65
C ASP A 439 26.25 -2.64 -23.12
N HIS A 440 26.71 -3.53 -23.98
CA HIS A 440 26.43 -3.45 -25.41
C HIS A 440 24.92 -3.59 -25.70
N GLY A 441 24.36 -2.58 -26.37
CA GLY A 441 22.96 -2.56 -26.79
C GLY A 441 22.02 -1.82 -25.83
N ILE A 442 22.49 -1.44 -24.63
CA ILE A 442 21.77 -0.61 -23.68
C ILE A 442 21.88 0.87 -24.11
N ARG A 443 20.74 1.56 -24.20
CA ARG A 443 20.66 2.92 -24.75
C ARG A 443 19.86 3.88 -23.87
N ASP A 444 20.38 5.09 -23.72
CA ASP A 444 19.68 6.21 -23.08
C ASP A 444 18.41 6.58 -23.88
N GLY A 445 17.32 6.88 -23.17
CA GLY A 445 15.99 7.14 -23.69
C GLY A 445 15.20 5.90 -24.13
N ILE A 446 15.81 4.71 -24.12
CA ILE A 446 15.17 3.44 -24.51
C ILE A 446 15.16 2.48 -23.31
N ASP A 447 16.33 2.17 -22.78
CA ASP A 447 16.51 1.20 -21.69
C ASP A 447 16.60 1.89 -20.33
N TYR A 448 17.22 3.07 -20.31
CA TYR A 448 17.35 3.92 -19.12
C TYR A 448 17.24 5.40 -19.49
N HIS A 449 17.05 6.26 -18.50
CA HIS A 449 17.08 7.71 -18.62
C HIS A 449 18.23 8.29 -17.79
N THR A 450 19.04 9.17 -18.39
CA THR A 450 20.06 9.94 -17.68
C THR A 450 19.51 11.29 -17.20
N LEU A 451 19.54 11.53 -15.88
CA LEU A 451 19.24 12.88 -15.37
C LEU A 451 20.29 13.89 -15.84
N THR A 452 19.83 15.02 -16.35
CA THR A 452 20.65 16.16 -16.79
C THR A 452 20.01 17.44 -16.30
N TYR A 453 20.69 18.59 -16.37
CA TYR A 453 20.07 19.87 -16.05
C TYR A 453 18.68 20.02 -16.69
N GLU A 454 18.51 19.76 -17.99
CA GLU A 454 17.23 19.98 -18.67
C GLU A 454 16.21 18.86 -18.43
N ARG A 455 16.64 17.66 -18.04
CA ARG A 455 15.80 16.45 -17.97
C ARG A 455 15.92 15.78 -16.61
N ARG A 456 15.53 16.52 -15.57
CA ARG A 456 15.63 16.11 -14.16
C ARG A 456 14.29 16.07 -13.42
N ALA A 457 13.19 16.18 -14.14
CA ALA A 457 11.85 16.15 -13.57
C ALA A 457 11.38 14.70 -13.37
N ILE A 458 10.74 14.43 -12.24
CA ILE A 458 9.99 13.21 -11.97
C ILE A 458 8.57 13.57 -11.57
N ASP A 459 7.64 12.81 -12.11
CA ASP A 459 6.23 13.01 -11.86
C ASP A 459 5.75 12.29 -10.60
N LEU A 460 4.94 13.01 -9.83
CA LEU A 460 4.37 12.56 -8.57
C LEU A 460 2.92 12.14 -8.81
N ASP A 461 2.79 11.01 -9.50
CA ASP A 461 1.49 10.46 -9.87
C ASP A 461 1.06 9.33 -8.92
N GLU A 462 -0.19 9.43 -8.50
CA GLU A 462 -0.92 8.41 -7.78
C GLU A 462 -1.95 7.77 -8.72
N LEU A 463 -1.70 6.54 -9.17
CA LEU A 463 -2.52 5.85 -10.19
C LEU A 463 -3.27 4.68 -9.59
N ASP A 464 -4.51 4.48 -10.02
CA ASP A 464 -5.35 3.37 -9.59
C ASP A 464 -6.01 2.68 -10.77
N SER A 465 -6.21 1.37 -10.63
CA SER A 465 -6.88 0.57 -11.66
C SER A 465 -8.37 0.89 -11.71
N PRO A 466 -8.99 0.87 -12.91
CA PRO A 466 -10.43 0.98 -13.04
C PRO A 466 -11.13 -0.22 -12.41
N LEU A 467 -12.45 -0.10 -12.32
CA LEU A 467 -13.33 -1.17 -11.84
C LEU A 467 -13.02 -2.52 -12.48
N GLY A 468 -12.96 -3.58 -11.65
CA GLY A 468 -12.76 -4.95 -12.14
C GLY A 468 -11.34 -5.23 -12.64
N HIS A 469 -10.38 -4.35 -12.36
CA HIS A 469 -8.97 -4.54 -12.68
C HIS A 469 -8.10 -4.44 -11.43
N ILE A 470 -6.90 -5.03 -11.50
CA ILE A 470 -5.91 -5.03 -10.42
C ILE A 470 -4.51 -4.70 -10.94
N LEU A 471 -3.59 -4.40 -10.02
CA LEU A 471 -2.21 -4.05 -10.32
C LEU A 471 -1.39 -5.31 -10.68
N THR A 472 -0.72 -5.26 -11.83
CA THR A 472 0.11 -6.37 -12.36
C THR A 472 1.50 -5.94 -12.83
N GLY A 473 1.82 -4.66 -12.75
CA GLY A 473 3.15 -4.19 -13.10
C GLY A 473 3.29 -2.69 -12.97
N VAL A 474 4.52 -2.22 -13.11
CA VAL A 474 4.91 -0.82 -13.04
C VAL A 474 6.07 -0.56 -14.01
N ARG A 475 6.20 0.67 -14.48
CA ARG A 475 7.37 1.12 -15.24
C ARG A 475 7.54 2.63 -15.15
N PHE A 476 8.73 3.09 -15.52
CA PHE A 476 8.94 4.49 -15.89
C PHE A 476 8.94 4.64 -17.40
N ARG A 477 8.46 5.80 -17.88
CA ARG A 477 8.52 6.22 -19.28
C ARG A 477 8.94 7.68 -19.35
N MET A 478 9.66 8.06 -20.40
CA MET A 478 9.92 9.47 -20.68
C MET A 478 8.76 10.06 -21.49
N ILE A 479 8.20 11.19 -21.03
CA ILE A 479 7.36 12.07 -21.84
C ILE A 479 7.95 13.48 -21.69
N GLY A 480 8.45 14.03 -22.81
CA GLY A 480 9.23 15.26 -22.77
C GLY A 480 10.49 15.13 -21.88
N ALA A 481 10.60 16.03 -20.90
CA ALA A 481 11.71 16.09 -19.95
C ALA A 481 11.44 15.37 -18.62
N HIS A 482 10.27 14.74 -18.49
CA HIS A 482 9.78 14.16 -17.24
C HIS A 482 9.88 12.64 -17.24
N LEU A 483 10.25 12.08 -16.10
CA LEU A 483 10.12 10.67 -15.80
C LEU A 483 8.70 10.39 -15.28
N HIS A 484 7.86 9.83 -16.14
CA HIS A 484 6.46 9.47 -15.86
C HIS A 484 6.38 8.07 -15.27
N PHE A 485 5.58 7.90 -14.22
CA PHE A 485 5.26 6.60 -13.64
C PHE A 485 3.99 6.02 -14.29
N GLU A 486 4.03 4.73 -14.64
CA GLU A 486 2.88 4.02 -15.21
C GLU A 486 2.62 2.72 -14.44
N ILE A 487 1.34 2.34 -14.34
CA ILE A 487 0.92 1.06 -13.78
C ILE A 487 0.33 0.16 -14.87
N ARG A 488 0.58 -1.15 -14.79
CA ARG A 488 -0.08 -2.14 -15.62
C ARG A 488 -1.31 -2.68 -14.89
N SER A 489 -2.47 -2.41 -15.46
CA SER A 489 -3.77 -2.82 -14.94
C SER A 489 -4.32 -4.00 -15.74
N THR A 490 -4.73 -5.07 -15.05
CA THR A 490 -5.25 -6.29 -15.69
C THR A 490 -6.64 -6.61 -15.17
N PRO A 491 -7.64 -6.86 -16.05
CA PRO A 491 -8.96 -7.27 -15.59
C PRO A 491 -8.92 -8.62 -14.89
N PHE A 492 -9.79 -8.79 -13.90
CA PHE A 492 -9.92 -10.07 -13.20
C PHE A 492 -11.37 -10.35 -12.82
N ASN A 493 -11.68 -11.64 -12.67
CA ASN A 493 -12.95 -12.07 -12.09
C ASN A 493 -12.78 -12.18 -10.57
N TYR A 494 -13.54 -11.37 -9.82
CA TYR A 494 -13.44 -11.37 -8.35
C TYR A 494 -13.82 -12.73 -7.75
N THR A 495 -14.94 -13.34 -8.17
CA THR A 495 -15.37 -14.64 -7.62
C THR A 495 -14.34 -15.72 -7.85
N THR A 496 -13.86 -15.90 -9.08
CA THR A 496 -12.94 -17.01 -9.40
C THR A 496 -11.47 -16.67 -9.17
N GLY A 497 -11.13 -15.41 -8.93
CA GLY A 497 -9.74 -14.95 -8.81
C GLY A 497 -8.91 -15.05 -10.09
N ARG A 498 -9.54 -15.13 -11.28
CA ARG A 498 -8.82 -15.37 -12.55
C ARG A 498 -8.52 -14.06 -13.28
N LEU A 499 -7.28 -13.88 -13.69
CA LEU A 499 -6.84 -12.77 -14.54
C LEU A 499 -7.24 -12.98 -16.02
N ALA A 500 -7.36 -11.88 -16.74
CA ALA A 500 -7.47 -11.83 -18.21
C ALA A 500 -6.26 -11.09 -18.82
N PRO A 501 -5.07 -11.74 -18.90
CA PRO A 501 -3.81 -11.09 -19.27
C PRO A 501 -3.78 -10.47 -20.66
N GLU A 502 -4.58 -11.01 -21.59
CA GLU A 502 -4.71 -10.52 -22.96
C GLU A 502 -5.41 -9.16 -23.06
N ARG A 503 -6.00 -8.70 -21.96
CA ARG A 503 -6.68 -7.41 -21.82
C ARG A 503 -5.96 -6.45 -20.87
N SER A 504 -4.71 -6.74 -20.52
CA SER A 504 -3.90 -5.81 -19.73
C SER A 504 -3.71 -4.48 -20.48
N GLN A 505 -3.68 -3.38 -19.72
CA GLN A 505 -3.39 -2.05 -20.23
C GLN A 505 -2.45 -1.28 -19.31
N TRP A 506 -1.64 -0.41 -19.90
CA TRP A 506 -0.84 0.55 -19.15
C TRP A 506 -1.70 1.80 -18.88
N ILE A 507 -1.72 2.23 -17.63
CA ILE A 507 -2.39 3.43 -17.16
C ILE A 507 -1.31 4.43 -16.78
N SER A 508 -1.46 5.64 -17.29
CA SER A 508 -0.57 6.78 -17.08
C SER A 508 -1.39 8.04 -16.84
N ASN A 509 -0.79 9.03 -16.20
CA ASN A 509 -1.24 10.41 -16.30
C ASN A 509 -0.43 11.08 -17.42
N ASP A 510 -1.06 11.30 -18.58
CA ASP A 510 -0.39 11.92 -19.73
C ASP A 510 -0.53 13.45 -19.74
N ASN A 511 -0.87 14.06 -18.60
CA ASN A 511 -0.85 15.51 -18.46
C ASN A 511 0.57 16.04 -18.71
N THR A 512 0.75 17.05 -19.55
CA THR A 512 2.06 17.61 -19.93
C THR A 512 2.04 19.12 -19.84
N GLU A 513 3.20 19.78 -19.96
CA GLU A 513 3.29 21.24 -19.99
C GLU A 513 2.43 21.89 -21.10
N GLY A 514 2.15 21.16 -22.19
CA GLY A 514 1.32 21.62 -23.30
C GLY A 514 -0.18 21.33 -23.16
N ALA A 515 -0.62 20.73 -22.05
CA ALA A 515 -2.03 20.45 -21.79
C ALA A 515 -2.82 21.71 -21.38
N GLU A 516 -4.15 21.66 -21.44
CA GLU A 516 -5.02 22.78 -21.01
C GLU A 516 -4.80 23.16 -19.54
N ILE A 517 -4.53 22.17 -18.69
CA ILE A 517 -4.20 22.36 -17.28
C ILE A 517 -2.91 21.59 -17.00
N PRO A 518 -1.74 22.23 -17.10
CA PRO A 518 -0.46 21.54 -16.90
C PRO A 518 -0.25 21.16 -15.43
N ARG A 519 0.58 20.14 -15.22
CA ARG A 519 1.03 19.69 -13.90
C ARG A 519 1.60 20.83 -13.08
N SER A 520 1.38 20.82 -11.77
CA SER A 520 1.95 21.83 -10.88
C SER A 520 3.32 21.40 -10.32
N ARG A 521 4.29 22.33 -10.30
CA ARG A 521 5.61 22.07 -9.73
C ARG A 521 5.58 22.08 -8.21
N LEU A 522 6.06 21.01 -7.58
CA LEU A 522 6.43 20.99 -6.17
C LEU A 522 7.83 21.62 -6.03
N SER A 523 7.90 22.78 -5.38
CA SER A 523 9.14 23.53 -5.21
C SER A 523 9.79 23.21 -3.87
N LEU A 524 11.06 22.83 -3.90
CA LEU A 524 11.86 22.64 -2.70
C LEU A 524 12.42 23.99 -2.22
N HIS A 525 12.10 24.37 -0.99
CA HIS A 525 12.56 25.64 -0.41
C HIS A 525 13.76 25.40 0.50
N LYS A 526 14.92 25.95 0.11
CA LYS A 526 16.21 25.80 0.81
C LYS A 526 16.53 24.34 1.18
N PRO A 527 16.49 23.41 0.22
CA PRO A 527 16.54 21.99 0.56
C PRO A 527 17.88 21.57 1.15
N ASP A 528 17.92 21.10 2.40
CA ASP A 528 19.10 20.44 2.97
C ASP A 528 19.02 18.90 2.83
N ILE A 529 20.05 18.18 3.26
CA ILE A 529 20.09 16.72 3.28
C ILE A 529 18.94 16.17 4.14
N PRO A 530 18.05 15.33 3.59
CA PRO A 530 16.83 14.91 4.29
C PRO A 530 17.10 14.09 5.56
N THR A 531 18.22 13.36 5.62
CA THR A 531 18.62 12.57 6.80
C THR A 531 19.07 13.42 7.99
N ARG A 532 19.28 14.74 7.82
CA ARG A 532 19.54 15.68 8.92
C ARG A 532 18.25 16.15 9.60
N SER A 533 17.08 15.85 9.03
CA SER A 533 15.79 16.20 9.62
C SER A 533 15.62 15.55 10.99
N LYS A 534 15.20 16.36 11.98
CA LYS A 534 14.90 15.87 13.35
C LYS A 534 13.48 15.35 13.51
N THR A 535 12.64 15.55 12.50
CA THR A 535 11.24 15.15 12.51
C THR A 535 10.92 14.29 11.29
N PRO A 536 10.06 13.27 11.42
CA PRO A 536 9.63 12.47 10.28
C PRO A 536 9.01 13.33 9.17
N LEU A 537 9.42 13.08 7.94
CA LEU A 537 8.97 13.76 6.74
C LEU A 537 7.66 13.13 6.27
N ARG A 538 6.62 13.96 6.21
CA ARG A 538 5.27 13.57 5.80
C ARG A 538 5.12 13.73 4.29
N VAL A 539 4.12 13.05 3.74
CA VAL A 539 3.72 13.26 2.33
C VAL A 539 3.23 14.70 2.16
N ASP A 540 3.92 15.46 1.31
CA ASP A 540 3.60 16.84 0.98
C ASP A 540 3.20 17.01 -0.50
N SER A 541 3.50 16.02 -1.33
CA SER A 541 3.03 15.96 -2.72
C SER A 541 1.55 15.63 -2.84
N LYS A 542 0.99 15.97 -3.99
CA LYS A 542 -0.34 15.57 -4.47
C LYS A 542 -0.20 14.93 -5.86
N HIS A 543 -1.21 14.14 -6.24
CA HIS A 543 -1.39 13.70 -7.62
C HIS A 543 -1.34 14.89 -8.60
N ASP A 544 -0.83 14.65 -9.82
CA ASP A 544 -0.68 15.66 -10.88
C ASP A 544 0.31 16.79 -10.53
N GLN A 545 1.35 16.43 -9.76
CA GLN A 545 2.51 17.28 -9.51
C GLN A 545 3.78 16.69 -10.12
N TYR A 546 4.82 17.51 -10.22
CA TYR A 546 6.16 17.06 -10.54
C TYR A 546 7.18 17.76 -9.65
N LEU A 547 8.34 17.14 -9.47
CA LEU A 547 9.50 17.78 -8.83
C LEU A 547 10.72 17.63 -9.73
N GLU A 548 11.67 18.53 -9.55
CA GLU A 548 12.97 18.43 -10.20
C GLU A 548 14.02 18.01 -9.19
N PHE A 549 14.85 17.02 -9.53
CA PHE A 549 16.09 16.80 -8.80
C PHE A 549 16.95 18.05 -8.91
N THR A 550 17.48 18.52 -7.80
CA THR A 550 18.28 19.74 -7.71
C THR A 550 19.39 19.56 -6.70
N HIS A 551 20.24 20.56 -6.56
CA HIS A 551 21.26 20.60 -5.53
C HIS A 551 20.68 20.97 -4.17
N SER A 552 21.35 20.54 -3.10
CA SER A 552 21.12 21.03 -1.75
C SER A 552 21.41 22.52 -1.65
N ASP A 553 20.87 23.19 -0.63
CA ASP A 553 21.08 24.62 -0.43
C ASP A 553 22.57 24.97 -0.29
N PHE A 554 22.98 26.11 -0.87
CA PHE A 554 24.37 26.56 -0.82
C PHE A 554 24.81 26.86 0.62
N GLU A 555 23.99 27.52 1.42
CA GLU A 555 24.34 27.85 2.81
C GLU A 555 24.35 26.58 3.68
N ALA A 556 23.37 25.70 3.51
CA ALA A 556 23.25 24.50 4.34
C ALA A 556 24.29 23.41 4.03
N ASP A 557 24.67 23.25 2.75
CA ASP A 557 25.44 22.10 2.29
C ASP A 557 26.41 22.39 1.13
N ALA A 558 26.70 23.67 0.85
CA ALA A 558 27.54 24.08 -0.28
C ALA A 558 27.11 23.48 -1.64
N ALA A 559 25.81 23.19 -1.79
CA ALA A 559 25.24 22.52 -2.97
C ALA A 559 25.89 21.16 -3.32
N GLN A 560 26.39 20.43 -2.33
CA GLN A 560 27.19 19.22 -2.58
C GLN A 560 26.39 17.94 -2.79
N SER A 561 25.11 17.94 -2.44
CA SER A 561 24.22 16.78 -2.52
C SER A 561 23.11 17.02 -3.55
N THR A 562 22.72 15.98 -4.29
CA THR A 562 21.51 16.04 -5.13
C THR A 562 20.31 15.58 -4.32
N VAL A 563 19.25 16.38 -4.31
CA VAL A 563 18.00 16.16 -3.58
C VAL A 563 16.80 16.20 -4.54
N PRO A 564 15.69 15.50 -4.25
CA PRO A 564 15.45 14.62 -3.11
C PRO A 564 16.29 13.33 -3.14
N PHE A 565 16.41 12.66 -1.99
CA PHE A 565 16.93 11.29 -1.93
C PHE A 565 15.85 10.29 -2.36
N ILE A 566 16.22 9.04 -2.63
CA ILE A 566 15.29 7.98 -3.03
C ILE A 566 15.05 7.06 -1.84
N ASP A 567 13.80 6.90 -1.41
CA ASP A 567 13.39 5.90 -0.42
C ASP A 567 13.39 4.51 -1.08
N ILE A 568 14.24 3.62 -0.58
CA ILE A 568 14.40 2.25 -1.10
C ILE A 568 13.77 1.19 -0.18
N GLN A 569 13.03 1.61 0.85
CA GLN A 569 12.42 0.70 1.80
C GLN A 569 11.34 -0.16 1.10
N PRO A 570 11.22 -1.45 1.45
CA PRO A 570 10.22 -2.33 0.87
C PRO A 570 8.80 -1.96 1.32
N LEU A 571 7.91 -1.63 0.39
CA LEU A 571 6.49 -1.44 0.65
C LEU A 571 5.70 -2.70 0.25
N GLU A 572 5.35 -3.53 1.22
CA GLU A 572 4.76 -4.87 1.02
C GLU A 572 3.70 -5.14 2.12
N PRO A 573 2.47 -4.63 1.95
CA PRO A 573 1.42 -4.72 2.96
C PRO A 573 1.13 -6.15 3.38
N MET A 574 0.95 -6.35 4.68
CA MET A 574 0.65 -7.66 5.27
C MET A 574 1.62 -8.76 4.81
N LYS A 575 2.89 -8.42 4.56
CA LYS A 575 3.90 -9.33 4.01
C LYS A 575 3.44 -9.99 2.70
N GLY A 576 2.79 -9.20 1.84
CA GLY A 576 2.38 -9.58 0.49
C GLY A 576 1.02 -10.27 0.42
N ALA A 577 0.21 -10.20 1.49
CA ALA A 577 -1.11 -10.83 1.56
C ALA A 577 -2.28 -9.91 1.17
N ALA A 578 -2.01 -8.65 0.83
CA ALA A 578 -3.05 -7.70 0.41
C ALA A 578 -3.17 -7.60 -1.11
N LEU A 579 -4.40 -7.52 -1.62
CA LEU A 579 -4.68 -7.25 -3.03
C LEU A 579 -4.53 -5.76 -3.34
N LEU A 580 -3.78 -5.45 -4.40
CA LEU A 580 -3.47 -4.08 -4.80
C LEU A 580 -4.18 -3.71 -6.10
N SER A 581 -4.76 -2.51 -6.13
CA SER A 581 -5.38 -1.93 -7.33
C SER A 581 -4.50 -0.87 -7.99
N GLY A 582 -3.61 -0.22 -7.23
CA GLY A 582 -2.89 0.95 -7.70
C GLY A 582 -1.53 1.14 -7.05
N ALA A 583 -0.75 2.03 -7.63
CA ALA A 583 0.55 2.44 -7.13
C ALA A 583 0.84 3.88 -7.52
N GLY A 584 1.82 4.49 -6.87
CA GLY A 584 2.26 5.84 -7.21
C GLY A 584 3.66 6.16 -6.72
N ILE A 585 4.14 7.33 -7.15
CA ILE A 585 5.37 7.96 -6.69
C ILE A 585 4.98 9.26 -5.99
N ILE A 586 5.53 9.45 -4.79
CA ILE A 586 5.24 10.60 -3.94
C ILE A 586 6.53 11.25 -3.47
N HIS A 587 6.41 12.50 -3.02
CA HIS A 587 7.43 13.18 -2.25
C HIS A 587 7.03 13.20 -0.77
N ARG A 588 8.02 12.93 0.10
CA ARG A 588 7.92 13.11 1.54
C ARG A 588 8.94 14.16 1.95
N GLY A 589 8.46 15.33 2.36
CA GLY A 589 9.32 16.49 2.59
C GLY A 589 8.83 17.46 3.65
N ALA A 590 9.64 18.48 3.86
CA ALA A 590 9.35 19.63 4.71
C ALA A 590 10.17 20.83 4.21
N ARG A 591 9.86 22.03 4.71
CA ARG A 591 10.74 23.19 4.49
C ARG A 591 12.14 22.92 5.04
N ASP A 592 13.15 23.47 4.38
CA ASP A 592 14.56 23.32 4.74
C ASP A 592 15.07 21.87 4.65
N SER A 593 14.35 21.00 3.94
CA SER A 593 14.73 19.60 3.68
C SER A 593 14.46 19.25 2.21
N GLY A 594 15.40 18.54 1.60
CA GLY A 594 15.30 18.05 0.24
C GLY A 594 14.33 16.89 0.06
N GLY A 595 13.92 16.24 1.15
CA GLY A 595 12.92 15.16 1.14
C GLY A 595 13.33 13.85 0.47
N PHE A 596 12.36 12.95 0.38
CA PHE A 596 12.49 11.64 -0.27
C PHE A 596 11.44 11.46 -1.37
N VAL A 597 11.86 10.94 -2.52
CA VAL A 597 10.97 10.30 -3.49
C VAL A 597 10.70 8.88 -3.03
N ALA A 598 9.44 8.51 -2.86
CA ALA A 598 9.03 7.22 -2.31
C ALA A 598 7.89 6.58 -3.09
N ALA A 599 7.79 5.26 -2.99
CA ALA A 599 6.67 4.50 -3.53
C ALA A 599 5.43 4.60 -2.64
N LYS A 600 4.25 4.58 -3.27
CA LYS A 600 2.93 4.49 -2.64
C LYS A 600 2.15 3.33 -3.26
N LEU A 601 1.31 2.66 -2.48
CA LEU A 601 0.41 1.61 -2.97
C LEU A 601 -1.03 1.91 -2.60
N PHE A 602 -1.97 1.36 -3.38
CA PHE A 602 -3.40 1.40 -3.12
C PHE A 602 -3.96 -0.01 -3.01
N THR A 603 -4.60 -0.28 -1.88
CA THR A 603 -5.37 -1.51 -1.67
C THR A 603 -6.63 -1.54 -2.52
N TYR A 604 -7.07 -2.75 -2.86
CA TYR A 604 -8.32 -2.97 -3.57
C TYR A 604 -9.53 -2.50 -2.75
N ASP A 605 -10.53 -1.93 -3.44
CA ASP A 605 -11.77 -1.48 -2.84
C ASP A 605 -12.77 -2.64 -2.65
N TYR A 606 -12.86 -3.13 -1.42
CA TYR A 606 -13.78 -4.19 -1.02
C TYR A 606 -15.19 -3.72 -0.67
N SER A 607 -15.46 -2.41 -0.65
CA SER A 607 -16.74 -1.85 -0.15
C SER A 607 -17.96 -2.46 -0.83
N ARG A 608 -17.89 -2.66 -2.14
CA ARG A 608 -18.97 -3.27 -2.94
C ARG A 608 -19.26 -4.73 -2.60
N HIS A 609 -18.28 -5.46 -2.09
CA HIS A 609 -18.38 -6.91 -1.86
C HIS A 609 -18.92 -7.22 -0.46
N VAL A 610 -18.74 -6.28 0.47
CA VAL A 610 -19.24 -6.38 1.86
C VAL A 610 -20.76 -6.29 1.87
N ARG A 611 -21.43 -7.41 2.13
CA ARG A 611 -22.88 -7.47 2.31
C ARG A 611 -23.32 -8.69 3.10
N ALA A 612 -24.19 -8.46 4.08
CA ALA A 612 -24.92 -9.52 4.75
C ALA A 612 -26.34 -9.57 4.19
N GLU A 613 -26.65 -10.63 3.45
CA GLU A 613 -28.03 -10.95 3.07
C GLU A 613 -28.77 -11.46 4.31
N GLN A 614 -30.05 -11.12 4.43
CA GLN A 614 -30.86 -11.69 5.51
C GLN A 614 -31.12 -13.18 5.24
N PRO A 615 -31.11 -14.03 6.28
CA PRO A 615 -31.52 -15.41 6.12
C PRO A 615 -32.96 -15.45 5.58
N PRO A 616 -33.27 -16.34 4.62
CA PRO A 616 -34.59 -16.39 4.00
C PRO A 616 -35.67 -16.63 5.06
N ASN A 617 -36.77 -15.90 4.94
CA ASN A 617 -37.90 -16.03 5.85
C ASN A 617 -38.76 -17.20 5.37
N TYR A 618 -38.56 -18.38 5.92
CA TYR A 618 -39.43 -19.54 5.72
C TYR A 618 -40.18 -19.81 7.01
N ALA A 619 -41.51 -19.95 6.90
CA ALA A 619 -42.33 -20.39 8.01
C ALA A 619 -41.94 -21.83 8.36
N LEU A 620 -41.39 -22.03 9.55
CA LEU A 620 -41.22 -23.34 10.17
C LEU A 620 -42.60 -23.79 10.70
N GLY A 621 -43.58 -23.89 9.80
CA GLY A 621 -44.95 -24.31 10.12
C GLY A 621 -45.10 -25.81 9.91
N GLU A 622 -45.75 -26.47 10.87
CA GLU A 622 -46.28 -27.82 10.70
C GLU A 622 -47.11 -27.87 9.41
N THR A 623 -46.92 -28.92 8.61
CA THR A 623 -47.81 -29.26 7.51
C THR A 623 -49.25 -29.11 7.99
N GLU A 624 -50.00 -28.17 7.39
CA GLU A 624 -51.44 -28.10 7.58
C GLU A 624 -51.99 -29.49 7.34
N ASN A 625 -52.59 -30.08 8.37
CA ASN A 625 -53.45 -31.24 8.20
C ASN A 625 -54.46 -30.85 7.13
N ILE A 626 -54.34 -31.48 5.95
CA ILE A 626 -55.37 -31.41 4.92
C ILE A 626 -56.60 -32.07 5.55
N VAL A 627 -57.45 -31.25 6.16
CA VAL A 627 -58.81 -31.64 6.49
C VAL A 627 -59.51 -31.79 5.14
N LEU A 628 -59.56 -33.04 4.67
CA LEU A 628 -60.47 -33.40 3.59
C LEU A 628 -61.87 -32.94 3.98
N PRO A 629 -62.57 -32.16 3.14
CA PRO A 629 -63.94 -31.80 3.43
C PRO A 629 -64.79 -33.07 3.44
N SER A 630 -65.29 -33.43 4.61
CA SER A 630 -66.46 -34.27 4.73
C SER A 630 -67.64 -33.51 4.11
N ASN A 631 -68.09 -33.95 2.94
CA ASN A 631 -69.44 -33.63 2.45
C ASN A 631 -69.95 -34.72 1.51
N ASN A 632 -70.89 -35.49 2.05
CA ASN A 632 -72.16 -35.94 1.48
C ASN A 632 -72.17 -36.45 0.03
N PHE A 633 -72.17 -37.78 -0.12
CA PHE A 633 -73.33 -38.55 -0.61
C PHE A 633 -73.31 -39.96 -0.01
#